data_AF-W1J5I0-F1
#
_entry.id   AF-W1J5I0-F1
#
_cell.length_a   1.000
_cell.length_b   1.000
_cell.length_c   1.000
_cell.angle_alpha   90.00
_cell.angle_beta   90.00
_cell.angle_gamma   90.00
#
_symmetry.space_group_name_H-M   'P 1'
#
loop_
_entity.id
_entity.type
_entity.pdbx_description
1 polymer ?
#
loop_
_entity_poly.entity_id
_entity_poly.type
_entity_poly.pdbx_seq_one_letter_code
_entity_poly.pdbx_strand_id
1 'polypeptide(L)'
;MSDVDKLDNENTETQCQIDPNQYKIKIDTVTAPVGSCPWAIIQVYLGNMLHRSDWDIPNEYMRLTSKKPDNNSVYIEKSDRHGHWFPWQPTPEDLMACDWKLVKLEDCMLSFDLKIGTGKYSDTEQMWGYLADNELESGPNREGPFGTLTNLQNKTDITTFSSFVWDNVSAAIFIRVSSGNPRTSEGYQKMINLLAKNLTVTVGEVSYHLGSTTDSSIVGKQQYEFFGQYSNAEAKKLGNLLKQSVGKILHFCLNWK
;
A
#
# COMPACT_ATOMS: atom_id res chain seq x y z
N MET A 1 -9.07 -69.73 -30.14
CA MET A 1 -7.61 -69.84 -30.03
C MET A 1 -7.02 -68.50 -30.42
N SER A 2 -6.19 -67.96 -29.52
CA SER A 2 -5.11 -66.98 -29.78
C SER A 2 -5.44 -65.48 -29.84
N ASP A 3 -5.43 -64.89 -28.64
CA ASP A 3 -4.64 -63.73 -28.18
C ASP A 3 -3.73 -62.91 -29.13
N VAL A 4 -3.62 -61.61 -28.73
CA VAL A 4 -2.61 -60.54 -29.00
C VAL A 4 -2.82 -59.75 -30.31
N ASP A 5 -3.09 -58.43 -30.32
CA ASP A 5 -2.21 -57.36 -29.83
C ASP A 5 -2.92 -56.04 -29.45
N LYS A 6 -2.28 -55.32 -28.51
CA LYS A 6 -2.67 -54.08 -27.83
C LYS A 6 -2.70 -52.83 -28.72
N LEU A 7 -3.58 -51.88 -28.36
CA LEU A 7 -3.22 -50.46 -28.22
C LEU A 7 -4.27 -49.78 -27.33
N ASP A 8 -3.96 -49.73 -26.03
CA ASP A 8 -4.68 -48.95 -25.03
C ASP A 8 -4.56 -47.46 -25.41
N ASN A 9 -5.67 -46.87 -25.84
CA ASN A 9 -5.81 -45.45 -26.07
C ASN A 9 -6.76 -44.89 -25.03
N GLU A 10 -6.27 -44.70 -23.81
CA GLU A 10 -6.96 -43.92 -22.78
C GLU A 10 -6.03 -42.83 -22.24
N ASN A 11 -6.17 -41.65 -22.83
CA ASN A 11 -5.73 -40.36 -22.26
C ASN A 11 -6.35 -40.19 -20.86
N THR A 12 -5.67 -40.68 -19.83
CA THR A 12 -6.11 -40.54 -18.42
C THR A 12 -5.12 -39.76 -17.55
N GLU A 13 -4.13 -39.06 -18.12
CA GLU A 13 -3.14 -38.29 -17.35
C GLU A 13 -3.49 -36.81 -17.08
N THR A 14 -4.70 -36.32 -17.40
CA THR A 14 -5.04 -34.88 -17.23
C THR A 14 -6.28 -34.56 -16.42
N GLN A 15 -6.73 -35.45 -15.53
CA GLN A 15 -7.70 -35.06 -14.49
C GLN A 15 -7.18 -35.37 -13.10
N CYS A 16 -6.64 -34.34 -12.44
CA CYS A 16 -6.48 -34.34 -11.01
C CYS A 16 -7.88 -34.38 -10.37
N GLN A 17 -8.37 -35.58 -10.04
CA GLN A 17 -9.62 -35.74 -9.30
C GLN A 17 -9.37 -35.49 -7.81
N ILE A 18 -9.17 -34.22 -7.46
CA ILE A 18 -9.18 -33.81 -6.06
C ILE A 18 -10.63 -33.89 -5.59
N ASP A 19 -10.96 -34.89 -4.78
CA ASP A 19 -12.24 -34.93 -4.04
C ASP A 19 -12.08 -34.06 -2.77
N PRO A 20 -12.79 -32.92 -2.66
CA PRO A 20 -12.69 -32.02 -1.51
C PRO A 20 -13.09 -32.67 -0.18
N ASN A 21 -13.79 -33.81 -0.21
CA ASN A 21 -14.15 -34.55 1.01
C ASN A 21 -12.94 -35.26 1.64
N GLN A 22 -11.83 -35.44 0.92
CA GLN A 22 -10.58 -36.01 1.45
C GLN A 22 -9.92 -35.11 2.49
N TYR A 23 -10.21 -33.81 2.48
CA TYR A 23 -9.72 -32.83 3.47
C TYR A 23 -10.63 -32.72 4.71
N LYS A 24 -11.70 -33.52 4.78
CA LYS A 24 -12.59 -33.56 5.94
C LYS A 24 -12.11 -34.57 6.98
N ILE A 25 -11.12 -34.19 7.78
CA ILE A 25 -10.97 -34.76 9.13
C ILE A 25 -10.94 -33.62 10.17
N LYS A 26 -12.07 -33.51 10.88
CA LYS A 26 -12.26 -33.33 12.33
C LYS A 26 -11.18 -32.51 13.08
N ILE A 27 -11.50 -31.24 13.33
CA ILE A 27 -11.08 -30.38 14.46
C ILE A 27 -9.57 -30.24 14.67
N ASP A 28 -8.91 -29.42 13.86
CA ASP A 28 -8.35 -28.11 14.25
C ASP A 28 -7.49 -27.59 13.09
N THR A 29 -7.64 -26.31 12.78
CA THR A 29 -7.18 -25.59 11.59
C THR A 29 -5.80 -26.01 11.06
N VAL A 30 -5.77 -26.69 9.90
CA VAL A 30 -4.53 -26.87 9.12
C VAL A 30 -4.06 -25.47 8.72
N THR A 31 -3.06 -24.96 9.42
CA THR A 31 -2.38 -23.71 9.11
C THR A 31 -1.01 -24.05 8.53
N ALA A 32 -0.65 -23.45 7.40
CA ALA A 32 0.67 -23.64 6.81
C ALA A 32 1.75 -23.16 7.80
N PRO A 33 2.83 -23.93 8.05
CA PRO A 33 3.87 -23.54 8.98
C PRO A 33 4.49 -22.18 8.62
N VAL A 34 4.60 -21.28 9.59
CA VAL A 34 5.23 -19.96 9.39
C VAL A 34 6.64 -20.14 8.84
N GLY A 35 6.97 -19.36 7.81
CA GLY A 35 8.27 -19.43 7.12
C GLY A 35 8.36 -20.49 6.03
N SER A 36 7.38 -21.36 5.86
CA SER A 36 7.32 -22.31 4.74
C SER A 36 6.83 -21.66 3.44
N CYS A 37 7.11 -22.29 2.30
CA CYS A 37 6.61 -21.84 1.00
C CYS A 37 5.07 -21.78 0.90
N PRO A 38 4.30 -22.79 1.36
CA PRO A 38 2.84 -22.69 1.38
C PRO A 38 2.34 -21.51 2.21
N TRP A 39 2.97 -21.22 3.36
CA TRP A 39 2.65 -20.05 4.16
C TRP A 39 2.98 -18.76 3.41
N ALA A 40 4.14 -18.68 2.76
CA ALA A 40 4.55 -17.52 1.98
C ALA A 40 3.55 -17.21 0.85
N ILE A 41 3.14 -18.23 0.09
CA ILE A 41 2.15 -18.08 -0.97
C ILE A 41 0.83 -17.53 -0.41
N ILE A 42 0.33 -18.06 0.72
CA ILE A 42 -0.86 -17.52 1.40
C ILE A 42 -0.67 -16.03 1.72
N GLN A 43 0.48 -15.64 2.28
CA GLN A 43 0.77 -14.25 2.61
C GLN A 43 0.80 -13.35 1.36
N VAL A 44 1.37 -13.80 0.23
CA VAL A 44 1.35 -13.04 -1.03
C VAL A 44 -0.08 -12.81 -1.52
N TYR A 45 -0.95 -13.83 -1.47
CA TYR A 45 -2.35 -13.69 -1.84
C TYR A 45 -3.15 -12.78 -0.90
N LEU A 46 -2.73 -12.65 0.36
CA LEU A 46 -3.25 -11.67 1.30
C LEU A 46 -2.71 -10.24 1.06
N GLY A 47 -1.85 -10.04 0.06
CA GLY A 47 -1.29 -8.74 -0.30
C GLY A 47 0.00 -8.38 0.44
N ASN A 48 0.56 -9.29 1.23
CA ASN A 48 1.82 -9.07 1.93
C ASN A 48 3.02 -9.30 1.00
N MET A 49 4.10 -8.58 1.27
CA MET A 49 5.37 -8.75 0.58
C MET A 49 6.25 -9.72 1.36
N LEU A 50 6.97 -10.62 0.67
CA LEU A 50 7.85 -11.59 1.31
C LEU A 50 9.24 -11.62 0.71
N HIS A 51 10.21 -12.05 1.52
CA HIS A 51 11.56 -12.32 1.09
C HIS A 51 12.10 -13.58 1.76
N ARG A 52 13.17 -14.12 1.19
CA ARG A 52 13.98 -15.16 1.85
C ARG A 52 15.03 -14.50 2.74
N SER A 53 15.57 -15.23 3.69
CA SER A 53 16.49 -14.67 4.67
C SER A 53 17.83 -14.21 4.08
N ASP A 54 18.20 -14.75 2.93
CA ASP A 54 19.42 -14.48 2.17
C ASP A 54 19.23 -13.42 1.05
N TRP A 55 18.02 -12.91 0.86
CA TRP A 55 17.72 -11.89 -0.15
C TRP A 55 18.07 -10.48 0.33
N ASP A 56 18.53 -9.65 -0.61
CA ASP A 56 18.97 -8.27 -0.35
C ASP A 56 17.78 -7.30 -0.25
N ILE A 57 17.30 -7.06 0.96
CA ILE A 57 16.24 -6.09 1.27
C ILE A 57 16.83 -4.67 1.30
N PRO A 58 16.15 -3.65 0.73
CA PRO A 58 14.76 -3.63 0.26
C PRO A 58 14.57 -4.00 -1.22
N ASN A 59 15.63 -4.38 -1.93
CA ASN A 59 15.59 -4.53 -3.38
C ASN A 59 15.00 -5.86 -3.84
N GLU A 60 15.17 -6.95 -3.09
CA GLU A 60 14.70 -8.30 -3.45
C GLU A 60 13.51 -8.74 -2.60
N TYR A 61 12.32 -8.79 -3.20
CA TYR A 61 11.13 -9.35 -2.56
C TYR A 61 10.09 -9.80 -3.57
N MET A 62 9.10 -10.55 -3.08
CA MET A 62 7.95 -11.01 -3.83
C MET A 62 6.69 -10.23 -3.48
N ARG A 63 5.85 -10.00 -4.49
CA ARG A 63 4.51 -9.40 -4.32
C ARG A 63 3.50 -9.95 -5.34
N LEU A 64 2.23 -9.75 -5.04
CA LEU A 64 1.13 -9.97 -5.99
C LEU A 64 0.95 -8.74 -6.87
N THR A 65 0.77 -8.93 -8.18
CA THR A 65 0.54 -7.83 -9.13
C THR A 65 -0.52 -8.21 -10.17
N SER A 66 -1.11 -7.19 -10.82
CA SER A 66 -1.98 -7.36 -12.00
C SER A 66 -1.41 -6.59 -13.19
N LYS A 67 -1.37 -7.22 -14.36
CA LYS A 67 -0.84 -6.58 -15.57
C LYS A 67 -1.92 -5.71 -16.23
N LYS A 68 -1.90 -4.39 -15.97
CA LYS A 68 -2.68 -3.36 -16.69
C LYS A 68 -4.23 -3.49 -16.60
N PRO A 69 -4.99 -2.41 -16.89
CA PRO A 69 -6.46 -2.37 -16.70
C PRO A 69 -7.24 -3.41 -17.52
N ASP A 70 -6.67 -3.91 -18.62
CA ASP A 70 -7.39 -4.74 -19.59
C ASP A 70 -7.06 -6.24 -19.52
N ASN A 71 -6.16 -6.66 -18.60
CA ASN A 71 -5.78 -8.06 -18.45
C ASN A 71 -5.86 -8.48 -16.98
N ASN A 72 -6.93 -9.19 -16.64
CA ASN A 72 -7.22 -9.68 -15.28
C ASN A 72 -6.28 -10.82 -14.80
N SER A 73 -5.14 -11.04 -15.47
CA SER A 73 -4.16 -12.03 -15.03
C SER A 73 -3.39 -11.50 -13.81
N VAL A 74 -3.76 -11.98 -12.63
CA VAL A 74 -3.00 -11.79 -11.39
C VAL A 74 -1.85 -12.80 -11.36
N TYR A 75 -0.64 -12.34 -11.08
CA TYR A 75 0.51 -13.21 -10.91
C TYR A 75 1.45 -12.67 -9.82
N ILE A 76 2.32 -13.56 -9.33
CA ILE A 76 3.34 -13.21 -8.35
C ILE A 76 4.59 -12.78 -9.11
N GLU A 77 5.21 -11.69 -8.71
CA GLU A 77 6.49 -11.24 -9.24
C GLU A 77 7.54 -11.14 -8.14
N LYS A 78 8.80 -11.33 -8.52
CA LYS A 78 9.99 -11.17 -7.68
C LYS A 78 10.84 -10.04 -8.27
N SER A 79 11.39 -9.18 -7.41
CA SER A 79 12.45 -8.25 -7.80
C SER A 79 13.83 -8.84 -7.61
N ASP A 80 14.76 -8.50 -8.50
CA ASP A 80 16.19 -8.80 -8.33
C ASP A 80 16.91 -7.73 -7.48
N ARG A 81 18.16 -8.00 -7.13
CA ARG A 81 19.08 -7.09 -6.41
C ARG A 81 19.29 -5.72 -7.08
N HIS A 82 18.89 -5.58 -8.34
CA HIS A 82 18.94 -4.32 -9.08
C HIS A 82 17.55 -3.66 -9.20
N GLY A 83 16.52 -4.21 -8.57
CA GLY A 83 15.14 -3.70 -8.56
C GLY A 83 14.33 -4.02 -9.81
N HIS A 84 14.80 -4.92 -10.69
CA HIS A 84 14.04 -5.34 -11.86
C HIS A 84 13.02 -6.43 -11.49
N TRP A 85 11.79 -6.28 -12.00
CA TRP A 85 10.68 -7.17 -11.69
C TRP A 85 10.49 -8.25 -12.75
N PHE A 86 10.31 -9.49 -12.30
CA PHE A 86 10.05 -10.64 -13.16
C PHE A 86 8.92 -11.50 -12.59
N PRO A 87 8.07 -12.11 -13.45
CA PRO A 87 7.13 -13.13 -12.99
C PRO A 87 7.88 -14.23 -12.24
N TRP A 88 7.42 -14.53 -11.02
CA TRP A 88 8.04 -15.54 -10.18
C TRP A 88 7.41 -16.91 -10.44
N GLN A 89 8.27 -17.91 -10.56
CA GLN A 89 7.89 -19.32 -10.51
C GLN A 89 8.71 -19.99 -9.41
N PRO A 90 8.10 -20.82 -8.56
CA PRO A 90 8.81 -21.46 -7.48
C PRO A 90 9.88 -22.40 -8.01
N THR A 91 11.11 -22.21 -7.53
CA THR A 91 12.18 -23.20 -7.71
C THR A 91 12.02 -24.35 -6.70
N PRO A 92 12.67 -25.51 -6.90
CA PRO A 92 12.72 -26.55 -5.87
C PRO A 92 13.26 -26.04 -4.52
N GLU A 93 14.20 -25.10 -4.56
CA GLU A 93 14.72 -24.44 -3.35
C GLU A 93 13.65 -23.61 -2.65
N ASP A 94 12.89 -22.81 -3.39
CA ASP A 94 11.78 -22.02 -2.85
C ASP A 94 10.71 -22.87 -2.20
N LEU A 95 10.38 -24.02 -2.80
CA LEU A 95 9.38 -24.97 -2.29
C LEU A 95 9.81 -25.61 -0.95
N MET A 96 11.11 -25.87 -0.80
CA MET A 96 11.69 -26.53 0.37
C MET A 96 12.15 -25.56 1.45
N ALA A 97 12.13 -24.26 1.17
CA ALA A 97 12.54 -23.23 2.07
C ALA A 97 11.61 -23.07 3.28
N CYS A 98 12.24 -22.87 4.44
CA CYS A 98 11.58 -22.62 5.73
C CYS A 98 11.96 -21.27 6.34
N ASP A 99 12.60 -20.40 5.55
CA ASP A 99 13.17 -19.12 5.97
C ASP A 99 12.47 -17.92 5.32
N TRP A 100 11.27 -18.12 4.77
CA TRP A 100 10.43 -17.05 4.26
C TRP A 100 10.04 -16.08 5.37
N LYS A 101 10.16 -14.79 5.10
CA LYS A 101 9.86 -13.71 6.04
C LYS A 101 9.00 -12.67 5.35
N LEU A 102 8.09 -12.07 6.11
CA LEU A 102 7.43 -10.85 5.66
C LEU A 102 8.50 -9.79 5.48
N VAL A 103 8.47 -9.09 4.34
CA VAL A 103 9.27 -7.87 4.20
C VAL A 103 8.71 -6.91 5.23
N LYS A 104 9.51 -6.67 6.27
CA LYS A 104 9.32 -5.52 7.14
C LYS A 104 9.82 -4.31 6.38
N LEU A 105 9.10 -3.93 5.32
CA LEU A 105 8.97 -2.51 5.04
C LEU A 105 8.47 -1.94 6.37
N GLU A 106 9.20 -0.95 6.89
CA GLU A 106 9.04 -0.37 8.24
C GLU A 106 7.64 -0.59 8.80
N ASP A 107 7.46 -0.97 10.07
CA ASP A 107 6.13 -1.22 10.64
C ASP A 107 5.26 0.06 10.59
N CYS A 108 4.70 0.34 9.41
CA CYS A 108 3.95 1.53 9.07
C CYS A 108 2.55 1.32 9.59
N MET A 109 2.02 2.34 10.22
CA MET A 109 0.60 2.40 10.52
C MET A 109 -0.21 2.67 9.25
N LEU A 110 0.32 3.49 8.33
CA LEU A 110 -0.24 3.74 7.01
C LEU A 110 0.90 3.84 6.00
N SER A 111 0.81 3.18 4.85
CA SER A 111 1.77 3.32 3.76
C SER A 111 1.11 3.34 2.40
N PHE A 112 1.76 3.97 1.43
CA PHE A 112 1.28 4.08 0.07
C PHE A 112 2.42 4.49 -0.88
N ASP A 113 2.25 4.17 -2.16
CA ASP A 113 3.03 4.77 -3.23
C ASP A 113 2.27 6.00 -3.75
N LEU A 114 2.97 7.13 -3.85
CA LEU A 114 2.40 8.38 -4.34
C LEU A 114 3.13 8.80 -5.62
N LYS A 115 2.38 8.89 -6.72
CA LYS A 115 2.79 9.70 -7.87
C LYS A 115 2.52 11.17 -7.54
N ILE A 116 3.58 11.96 -7.33
CA ILE A 116 3.45 13.36 -6.89
C ILE A 116 2.84 14.19 -8.03
N GLY A 117 1.67 14.79 -7.76
CA GLY A 117 1.04 15.78 -8.64
C GLY A 117 1.18 17.20 -8.10
N THR A 118 0.59 18.13 -8.84
CA THR A 118 0.55 19.55 -8.49
C THR A 118 -0.83 20.12 -8.77
N GLY A 119 -1.29 21.07 -7.94
CA GLY A 119 -2.53 21.79 -8.14
C GLY A 119 -2.40 23.26 -7.78
N LYS A 120 -3.01 24.16 -8.56
CA LYS A 120 -3.05 25.60 -8.31
C LYS A 120 -4.46 26.03 -7.87
N TYR A 121 -4.58 26.74 -6.75
CA TYR A 121 -5.88 27.11 -6.12
C TYR A 121 -6.07 28.62 -5.91
N SER A 122 -5.03 29.41 -6.18
CA SER A 122 -5.10 30.86 -6.35
C SER A 122 -3.88 31.32 -7.14
N ASP A 123 -3.75 32.62 -7.42
CA ASP A 123 -2.60 33.15 -8.15
C ASP A 123 -1.26 32.87 -7.44
N THR A 124 -1.29 32.74 -6.12
CA THR A 124 -0.12 32.54 -5.25
C THR A 124 -0.02 31.12 -4.68
N GLU A 125 -1.13 30.39 -4.60
CA GLU A 125 -1.23 29.08 -3.96
C GLU A 125 -0.95 27.95 -4.95
N GLN A 126 0.11 27.21 -4.66
CA GLN A 126 0.55 26.04 -5.38
C GLN A 126 0.72 24.90 -4.38
N MET A 127 0.14 23.75 -4.70
CA MET A 127 0.25 22.54 -3.91
C MET A 127 1.01 21.45 -4.65
N TRP A 128 1.66 20.56 -3.89
CA TRP A 128 2.35 19.37 -4.37
C TRP A 128 1.99 18.17 -3.52
N GLY A 129 1.70 17.03 -4.12
CA GLY A 129 1.33 15.81 -3.41
C GLY A 129 0.10 15.13 -4.00
N TYR A 130 -0.89 14.86 -3.15
CA TYR A 130 -2.13 14.18 -3.47
C TYR A 130 -3.36 14.91 -2.96
N LEU A 131 -4.34 15.10 -3.83
CA LEU A 131 -5.69 15.52 -3.51
C LEU A 131 -6.69 14.61 -4.24
N ALA A 132 -7.60 14.00 -3.50
CA ALA A 132 -8.53 12.99 -4.02
C ALA A 132 -9.74 13.58 -4.77
N ASP A 133 -10.17 14.77 -4.38
CA ASP A 133 -11.46 15.35 -4.77
C ASP A 133 -11.35 16.83 -5.15
N ASN A 134 -12.45 17.35 -5.69
CA ASN A 134 -12.56 18.72 -6.16
C ASN A 134 -12.90 19.70 -5.03
N GLU A 135 -12.88 19.32 -3.76
CA GLU A 135 -13.48 20.16 -2.70
C GLU A 135 -12.66 21.42 -2.41
N LEU A 136 -11.39 21.46 -2.81
CA LEU A 136 -10.60 22.69 -2.80
C LEU A 136 -10.86 23.60 -4.01
N GLU A 137 -11.58 23.14 -5.05
CA GLU A 137 -12.00 23.92 -6.23
C GLU A 137 -13.16 24.89 -5.90
N SER A 138 -12.87 25.98 -5.20
CA SER A 138 -13.80 27.09 -5.03
C SER A 138 -13.38 28.34 -5.83
N GLY A 139 -14.03 28.59 -6.97
CA GLY A 139 -13.82 29.80 -7.78
C GLY A 139 -13.12 29.56 -9.14
N PRO A 140 -12.82 30.62 -9.90
CA PRO A 140 -12.56 30.53 -11.35
C PRO A 140 -11.16 29.99 -11.75
N ASN A 141 -10.18 30.01 -10.83
CA ASN A 141 -8.77 29.72 -11.13
C ASN A 141 -8.24 28.46 -10.41
N ARG A 142 -9.12 27.54 -9.99
CA ARG A 142 -8.74 26.40 -9.14
C ARG A 142 -8.73 25.09 -9.91
N GLU A 143 -7.65 24.33 -9.75
CA GLU A 143 -7.44 23.03 -10.41
C GLU A 143 -8.01 21.85 -9.62
N GLY A 144 -8.32 20.76 -10.31
CA GLY A 144 -8.94 19.58 -9.72
C GLY A 144 -8.01 18.66 -8.96
N PRO A 145 -8.48 17.44 -8.68
CA PRO A 145 -7.69 16.39 -8.06
C PRO A 145 -6.35 16.22 -8.78
N PHE A 146 -5.31 15.99 -8.00
CA PHE A 146 -3.97 15.78 -8.52
C PHE A 146 -3.21 14.77 -7.69
N GLY A 147 -2.16 14.21 -8.31
CA GLY A 147 -1.42 13.10 -7.74
C GLY A 147 -2.22 11.81 -7.75
N THR A 148 -1.56 10.70 -7.46
CA THR A 148 -2.24 9.39 -7.46
C THR A 148 -1.63 8.51 -6.38
N LEU A 149 -2.49 7.97 -5.52
CA LEU A 149 -2.12 6.97 -4.53
C LEU A 149 -2.34 5.55 -5.09
N THR A 150 -1.38 4.69 -4.87
CA THR A 150 -1.44 3.25 -5.15
C THR A 150 -0.86 2.47 -3.98
N ASN A 151 -1.12 1.15 -3.92
CA ASN A 151 -0.54 0.27 -2.90
C ASN A 151 -0.80 0.73 -1.45
N LEU A 152 -2.00 1.27 -1.19
CA LEU A 152 -2.40 1.72 0.15
C LEU A 152 -2.49 0.53 1.11
N GLN A 153 -1.70 0.57 2.17
CA GLN A 153 -1.78 -0.35 3.31
C GLN A 153 -2.11 0.45 4.56
N ASN A 154 -3.11 0.02 5.31
CA ASN A 154 -3.64 0.81 6.42
C ASN A 154 -3.96 -0.07 7.62
N LYS A 155 -3.27 0.18 8.74
CA LYS A 155 -3.48 -0.46 10.04
C LYS A 155 -4.12 0.50 11.06
N THR A 156 -4.59 1.66 10.62
CA THR A 156 -5.27 2.66 11.44
C THR A 156 -6.79 2.58 11.28
N ASP A 157 -7.50 3.40 12.06
CA ASP A 157 -8.94 3.62 11.89
C ASP A 157 -9.32 4.51 10.70
N ILE A 158 -8.35 5.04 9.93
CA ILE A 158 -8.63 5.88 8.76
C ILE A 158 -9.39 5.04 7.73
N THR A 159 -10.57 5.48 7.28
CA THR A 159 -11.32 4.82 6.20
C THR A 159 -11.28 5.62 4.91
N THR A 160 -10.99 6.92 5.00
CA THR A 160 -10.88 7.82 3.85
C THR A 160 -9.66 8.70 4.03
N PHE A 161 -8.78 8.68 3.02
CA PHE A 161 -7.57 9.48 2.96
C PHE A 161 -7.69 10.41 1.76
N SER A 162 -8.01 11.68 2.01
CA SER A 162 -8.41 12.63 0.97
C SER A 162 -7.29 13.56 0.53
N SER A 163 -6.29 13.80 1.39
CA SER A 163 -5.21 14.73 1.06
C SER A 163 -3.92 14.42 1.80
N PHE A 164 -2.81 14.57 1.08
CA PHE A 164 -1.45 14.67 1.60
C PHE A 164 -0.68 15.64 0.71
N VAL A 165 -0.59 16.91 1.11
CA VAL A 165 -0.06 17.98 0.26
C VAL A 165 0.91 18.88 1.02
N TRP A 166 1.92 19.37 0.32
CA TRP A 166 2.65 20.57 0.71
C TRP A 166 2.01 21.80 0.07
N ASP A 167 1.71 22.82 0.86
CA ASP A 167 1.28 24.14 0.41
C ASP A 167 2.44 25.16 0.52
N ASN A 168 2.73 25.90 -0.55
CA ASN A 168 3.74 26.96 -0.52
C ASN A 168 3.35 28.16 0.34
N VAL A 169 2.08 28.52 0.43
CA VAL A 169 1.63 29.74 1.12
C VAL A 169 1.72 29.53 2.63
N SER A 170 1.11 28.46 3.13
CA SER A 170 1.16 28.11 4.55
C SER A 170 2.51 27.54 4.98
N ALA A 171 3.35 27.16 4.01
CA ALA A 171 4.62 26.46 4.22
C ALA A 171 4.45 25.25 5.17
N ALA A 172 3.45 24.42 4.88
CA ALA A 172 3.05 23.31 5.73
C ALA A 172 2.67 22.06 4.91
N ILE A 173 2.79 20.90 5.57
CA ILE A 173 2.18 19.65 5.11
C ILE A 173 0.77 19.58 5.68
N PHE A 174 -0.21 19.31 4.82
CA PHE A 174 -1.60 19.08 5.20
C PHE A 174 -1.99 17.62 4.99
N ILE A 175 -2.70 17.07 5.98
CA ILE A 175 -3.29 15.73 5.92
C ILE A 175 -4.80 15.85 6.16
N ARG A 176 -5.59 15.30 5.25
CA ARG A 176 -7.05 15.23 5.37
C ARG A 176 -7.51 13.78 5.41
N VAL A 177 -8.16 13.40 6.50
CA VAL A 177 -8.61 12.03 6.73
C VAL A 177 -9.95 11.97 7.46
N SER A 178 -10.65 10.84 7.33
CA SER A 178 -11.81 10.52 8.16
C SER A 178 -11.89 9.02 8.48
N SER A 179 -12.73 8.69 9.46
CA SER A 179 -13.04 7.32 9.87
C SER A 179 -14.55 7.08 9.82
N GLY A 180 -14.95 5.90 9.37
CA GLY A 180 -16.32 5.50 9.09
C GLY A 180 -16.78 5.77 7.65
N ASN A 181 -17.74 4.97 7.19
CA ASN A 181 -18.49 5.22 5.95
C ASN A 181 -19.97 4.80 6.15
N PRO A 182 -20.91 5.73 6.40
CA PRO A 182 -20.72 7.18 6.45
C PRO A 182 -19.89 7.63 7.67
N ARG A 183 -19.40 8.86 7.64
CA ARG A 183 -18.58 9.43 8.71
C ARG A 183 -19.39 9.64 9.99
N THR A 184 -18.80 9.38 11.14
CA THR A 184 -19.48 9.45 12.45
C THR A 184 -18.69 10.31 13.44
N SER A 185 -19.36 10.78 14.50
CA SER A 185 -18.71 11.48 15.61
C SER A 185 -17.66 10.61 16.31
N GLU A 186 -17.93 9.31 16.46
CA GLU A 186 -16.96 8.34 17.01
C GLU A 186 -15.73 8.20 16.10
N GLY A 187 -15.93 8.10 14.79
CA GLY A 187 -14.86 8.08 13.80
C GLY A 187 -14.00 9.35 13.86
N TYR A 188 -14.65 10.51 13.99
CA TYR A 188 -13.96 11.78 14.17
C TYR A 188 -13.11 11.79 15.46
N GLN A 189 -13.64 11.29 16.58
CA GLN A 189 -12.87 11.19 17.83
C GLN A 189 -11.64 10.28 17.69
N LYS A 190 -11.74 9.19 16.91
CA LYS A 190 -10.58 8.34 16.58
C LYS A 190 -9.51 9.11 15.80
N MET A 191 -9.91 9.97 14.85
CA MET A 191 -8.97 10.82 14.11
C MET A 191 -8.30 11.86 15.02
N ILE A 192 -9.06 12.49 15.93
CA ILE A 192 -8.47 13.38 16.95
C ILE A 192 -7.39 12.63 17.75
N ASN A 193 -7.71 11.43 18.25
CA ASN A 193 -6.79 10.67 19.09
C ASN A 193 -5.55 10.18 18.30
N LEU A 194 -5.71 9.86 17.01
CA LEU A 194 -4.61 9.42 16.15
C LEU A 194 -3.66 10.57 15.82
N LEU A 195 -4.19 11.71 15.34
CA LEU A 195 -3.39 12.85 14.87
C LEU A 195 -2.84 13.74 16.01
N ALA A 196 -3.32 13.54 17.25
CA ALA A 196 -2.70 14.11 18.44
C ALA A 196 -1.33 13.49 18.78
N LYS A 197 -1.01 12.32 18.23
CA LYS A 197 0.31 11.66 18.40
C LYS A 197 1.34 12.27 17.45
N ASN A 198 2.63 12.04 17.71
CA ASN A 198 3.68 12.52 16.83
C ASN A 198 3.74 11.70 15.56
N LEU A 199 3.57 12.37 14.42
CA LEU A 199 3.73 11.81 13.09
C LEU A 199 5.21 11.83 12.70
N THR A 200 5.70 10.66 12.29
CA THR A 200 6.91 10.51 11.48
C THR A 200 6.54 9.98 10.11
N VAL A 201 7.04 10.64 9.07
CA VAL A 201 6.91 10.20 7.68
C VAL A 201 8.27 9.69 7.21
N THR A 202 8.36 8.47 6.71
CA THR A 202 9.58 7.96 6.06
C THR A 202 9.38 7.86 4.55
N VAL A 203 10.40 8.26 3.80
CA VAL A 203 10.50 8.08 2.35
C VAL A 203 11.88 7.53 2.02
N GLY A 204 11.95 6.30 1.54
CA GLY A 204 13.22 5.58 1.42
C GLY A 204 13.86 5.37 2.80
N GLU A 205 15.10 5.82 2.98
CA GLU A 205 15.83 5.75 4.26
C GLU A 205 15.73 7.03 5.11
N VAL A 206 14.95 8.04 4.64
CA VAL A 206 14.89 9.35 5.28
C VAL A 206 13.57 9.51 6.03
N SER A 207 13.66 9.76 7.34
CA SER A 207 12.52 10.06 8.21
C SER A 207 12.37 11.56 8.49
N TYR A 208 11.13 12.03 8.46
CA TYR A 208 10.72 13.42 8.71
C TYR A 208 9.79 13.44 9.93
N HIS A 209 10.26 14.03 11.03
CA HIS A 209 9.50 14.10 12.28
C HIS A 209 8.58 15.33 12.29
N LEU A 210 7.34 15.16 11.85
CA LEU A 210 6.38 16.26 11.69
C LEU A 210 5.76 16.72 13.01
N GLY A 211 5.81 15.89 14.05
CA GLY A 211 5.18 16.18 15.35
C GLY A 211 3.69 15.91 15.32
N SER A 212 2.92 16.50 16.23
CA SER A 212 1.46 16.35 16.29
C SER A 212 0.74 17.57 15.73
N THR A 213 -0.57 17.42 15.50
CA THR A 213 -1.43 18.52 15.03
C THR A 213 -2.78 18.47 15.74
N THR A 214 -3.45 19.61 15.79
CA THR A 214 -4.88 19.70 16.09
C THR A 214 -5.69 19.79 14.80
N ASP A 215 -6.99 19.62 14.93
CA ASP A 215 -7.90 19.81 13.81
C ASP A 215 -7.96 21.30 13.43
N SER A 216 -8.08 21.58 12.14
CA SER A 216 -8.20 22.93 11.60
C SER A 216 -9.37 23.01 10.61
N SER A 217 -9.86 24.23 10.38
CA SER A 217 -10.93 24.49 9.42
C SER A 217 -10.35 24.84 8.06
N ILE A 218 -10.91 24.27 7.01
CA ILE A 218 -10.61 24.61 5.61
C ILE A 218 -11.91 24.63 4.81
N VAL A 219 -11.94 25.42 3.74
CA VAL A 219 -13.04 25.42 2.76
C VAL A 219 -13.19 24.01 2.19
N GLY A 220 -14.44 23.57 2.02
CA GLY A 220 -14.75 22.24 1.49
C GLY A 220 -14.65 21.12 2.51
N LYS A 221 -14.13 21.39 3.72
CA LYS A 221 -14.12 20.40 4.81
C LYS A 221 -15.54 20.02 5.19
N GLN A 222 -15.79 18.73 5.16
CA GLN A 222 -17.09 18.15 5.45
C GLN A 222 -17.18 17.75 6.93
N GLN A 223 -18.40 17.46 7.39
CA GLN A 223 -18.63 17.04 8.77
C GLN A 223 -17.82 15.78 9.10
N TYR A 224 -17.23 15.76 10.31
CA TYR A 224 -16.46 14.64 10.86
C TYR A 224 -15.18 14.26 10.12
N GLU A 225 -14.65 15.15 9.30
CA GLU A 225 -13.28 15.05 8.82
C GLU A 225 -12.29 15.72 9.74
N PHE A 226 -11.07 15.21 9.74
CA PHE A 226 -9.94 15.84 10.38
C PHE A 226 -9.04 16.45 9.31
N PHE A 227 -8.65 17.71 9.52
CA PHE A 227 -7.70 18.42 8.68
C PHE A 227 -6.52 18.90 9.53
N GLY A 228 -5.39 18.19 9.40
CA GLY A 228 -4.17 18.44 10.16
C GLY A 228 -3.15 19.26 9.38
N GLN A 229 -2.39 20.09 10.10
CA GLN A 229 -1.37 20.97 9.55
C GLN A 229 -0.05 20.81 10.30
N TYR A 230 1.04 20.57 9.57
CA TYR A 230 2.39 20.43 10.10
C TYR A 230 3.32 21.47 9.46
N SER A 231 3.79 22.46 10.22
CA SER A 231 4.55 23.62 9.72
C SER A 231 6.00 23.71 10.24
N ASN A 232 6.53 22.60 10.77
CA ASN A 232 7.87 22.58 11.35
C ASN A 232 8.98 22.46 10.28
N ALA A 233 10.25 22.51 10.73
CA ALA A 233 11.40 22.44 9.82
C ALA A 233 11.47 21.11 9.02
N GLU A 234 11.05 19.99 9.63
CA GLU A 234 11.01 18.69 8.95
C GLU A 234 9.89 18.64 7.90
N ALA A 235 8.74 19.26 8.17
CA ALA A 235 7.67 19.42 7.19
C ALA A 235 8.14 20.20 5.97
N LYS A 236 8.96 21.25 6.17
CA LYS A 236 9.56 22.00 5.07
C LYS A 236 10.55 21.18 4.25
N LYS A 237 11.35 20.32 4.88
CA LYS A 237 12.24 19.39 4.16
C LYS A 237 11.44 18.40 3.32
N LEU A 238 10.38 17.83 3.89
CA LEU A 238 9.46 16.93 3.18
C LEU A 238 8.75 17.65 2.02
N GLY A 239 8.30 18.89 2.23
CA GLY A 239 7.73 19.72 1.17
C GLY A 239 8.70 19.98 0.02
N ASN A 240 9.98 20.21 0.32
CA ASN A 240 11.01 20.34 -0.71
C ASN A 240 11.20 19.04 -1.50
N LEU A 241 11.14 17.86 -0.85
CA LEU A 241 11.19 16.57 -1.54
C LEU A 241 10.00 16.43 -2.51
N LEU A 242 8.78 16.77 -2.08
CA LEU A 242 7.60 16.72 -2.94
C LEU A 242 7.76 17.63 -4.17
N LYS A 243 8.23 18.86 -3.97
CA LYS A 243 8.51 19.81 -5.08
C LYS A 243 9.51 19.26 -6.10
N GLN A 244 10.59 18.63 -5.62
CA GLN A 244 11.65 18.08 -6.48
C GLN A 244 11.26 16.77 -7.17
N SER A 245 10.15 16.17 -6.77
CA SER A 245 9.75 14.82 -7.18
C SER A 245 8.45 14.77 -7.99
N VAL A 246 7.99 15.91 -8.50
CA VAL A 246 6.79 15.98 -9.37
C VAL A 246 6.89 14.97 -10.51
N GLY A 247 5.82 14.18 -10.69
CA GLY A 247 5.71 13.14 -11.70
C GLY A 247 6.40 11.81 -11.34
N LYS A 248 7.26 11.78 -10.33
CA LYS A 248 7.88 10.54 -9.81
C LYS A 248 6.93 9.83 -8.86
N ILE A 249 7.19 8.53 -8.67
CA ILE A 249 6.50 7.70 -7.67
C ILE A 249 7.48 7.48 -6.51
N LEU A 250 7.04 7.78 -5.29
CA LEU A 250 7.80 7.54 -4.06
C LEU A 250 6.93 6.73 -3.09
N HIS A 251 7.58 5.87 -2.31
CA HIS A 251 6.93 5.11 -1.23
C HIS A 251 6.94 5.93 0.07
N PHE A 252 5.79 6.08 0.70
CA PHE A 252 5.62 6.80 1.95
C PHE A 252 5.16 5.84 3.05
N CYS A 253 5.81 5.95 4.22
CA CYS A 253 5.45 5.27 5.45
C CYS A 253 5.09 6.30 6.52
N LEU A 254 3.88 6.23 7.07
CA LEU A 254 3.38 7.13 8.11
C LEU A 254 3.20 6.35 9.42
N ASN A 255 3.74 6.93 10.49
CA ASN A 255 3.70 6.38 11.84
C ASN A 255 3.32 7.44 12.86
N TRP A 256 2.24 7.19 13.62
CA TRP A 256 1.77 8.06 14.71
C TRP A 256 2.09 7.43 16.07
N LYS A 257 3.09 7.97 16.78
CA LYS A 257 3.57 7.44 18.06
C LYS A 257 3.56 8.49 19.18
#